data_AF-A0A9D9QMG8-F1
#
_entry.id   AF-A0A9D9QMG8-F1
#
_cell.length_a   1.000
_cell.length_b   1.000
_cell.length_c   1.000
_cell.angle_alpha   90.00
_cell.angle_beta   90.00
_cell.angle_gamma   90.00
#
_symmetry.space_group_name_H-M   'P 1'
#
loop_
_entity.id
_entity.type
_entity.pdbx_description
1 polymer ?
#
loop_
_entity_poly.entity_id
_entity_poly.type
_entity_poly.pdbx_seq_one_letter_code
_entity_poly.pdbx_strand_id
1 'polypeptide(L)'
;MAIQKIRSDHEYMIELLDRIEASCDQIGVLSHCNQCRFEHRELCHGNIEQLIRAFVEVTLKHNLVESTFMGESVPDAHRIAHNQAHLAIAEELKAIRVVFRQDGNGVQAIEGITQVRASLFAHFQDYDRQLEEYLLVEAA
;
A
#
# COMPACT_ATOMS: atom_id res chain seq x y z
N MET A 1 11.94 -12.20 15.36
CA MET A 1 10.47 -11.96 15.33
C MET A 1 10.10 -10.71 14.51
N ALA A 2 10.73 -9.56 14.74
CA ALA A 2 10.43 -8.31 14.00
C ALA A 2 10.57 -8.46 12.46
N ILE A 3 11.72 -8.93 11.99
CA ILE A 3 11.99 -9.12 10.54
C ILE A 3 10.98 -10.07 9.88
N GLN A 4 10.65 -11.19 10.54
CA GLN A 4 9.65 -12.12 10.00
C GLN A 4 8.27 -11.45 9.88
N LYS A 5 7.91 -10.61 10.84
CA LYS A 5 6.65 -9.86 10.81
C LYS A 5 6.63 -8.86 9.66
N ILE A 6 7.71 -8.08 9.49
CA ILE A 6 7.90 -7.12 8.38
C ILE A 6 7.69 -7.83 7.05
N ARG A 7 8.45 -8.90 6.79
CA ARG A 7 8.38 -9.65 5.53
C ARG A 7 6.99 -10.24 5.28
N SER A 8 6.35 -10.81 6.30
CA SER A 8 4.99 -11.36 6.16
C SER A 8 3.94 -10.30 5.84
N ASP A 9 4.12 -9.06 6.35
CA ASP A 9 3.24 -7.95 6.02
C ASP A 9 3.47 -7.48 4.59
N HIS A 10 4.73 -7.38 4.15
CA HIS A 10 5.07 -7.04 2.77
C HIS A 10 4.49 -8.04 1.77
N GLU A 11 4.64 -9.34 2.03
CA GLU A 11 4.06 -10.40 1.20
C GLU A 11 2.54 -10.22 1.07
N TYR A 12 1.85 -10.01 2.19
CA TYR A 12 0.40 -9.82 2.17
C TYR A 12 -0.04 -8.52 1.48
N MET A 13 0.74 -7.44 1.64
CA MET A 13 0.50 -6.18 0.94
C MET A 13 0.66 -6.33 -0.58
N ILE A 14 1.67 -7.08 -1.03
CA ILE A 14 1.87 -7.39 -2.46
C ILE A 14 0.71 -8.23 -3.00
N GLU A 15 0.26 -9.24 -2.26
CA GLU A 15 -0.91 -10.05 -2.66
C GLU A 15 -2.18 -9.19 -2.82
N LEU A 16 -2.38 -8.22 -1.93
CA LEU A 16 -3.51 -7.28 -2.04
C LEU A 16 -3.38 -6.39 -3.27
N LEU A 17 -2.18 -5.87 -3.56
CA LEU A 17 -1.92 -5.08 -4.77
C LEU A 17 -2.24 -5.88 -6.03
N ASP A 18 -1.73 -7.11 -6.15
CA ASP A 18 -1.98 -7.98 -7.29
C ASP A 18 -3.48 -8.24 -7.49
N ARG A 19 -4.22 -8.45 -6.40
CA ARG A 19 -5.68 -8.66 -6.45
C ARG A 19 -6.44 -7.40 -6.84
N ILE A 20 -6.00 -6.22 -6.40
CA ILE A 20 -6.62 -4.95 -6.78
C ILE A 20 -6.38 -4.70 -8.27
N GLU A 21 -5.16 -4.84 -8.76
CA GLU A 21 -4.83 -4.63 -10.17
C GLU A 21 -5.53 -5.63 -11.09
N ALA A 22 -5.69 -6.88 -10.65
CA ALA A 22 -6.43 -7.91 -11.41
C ALA A 22 -7.96 -7.77 -11.32
N SER A 23 -8.50 -6.86 -10.50
CA SER A 23 -9.95 -6.76 -10.28
C SER A 23 -10.73 -6.13 -11.44
N CYS A 24 -10.03 -5.52 -12.40
CA CYS A 24 -10.62 -4.93 -13.59
C CYS A 24 -9.76 -5.25 -14.83
N ASP A 25 -10.35 -5.93 -15.81
CA ASP A 25 -9.70 -6.28 -17.08
C ASP A 25 -9.84 -5.17 -18.15
N GLN A 26 -10.49 -4.05 -17.80
CA GLN A 26 -10.73 -2.91 -18.69
C GLN A 26 -9.79 -1.73 -18.43
N ILE A 27 -8.79 -1.89 -17.57
CA ILE A 27 -7.78 -0.87 -17.28
C ILE A 27 -7.03 -0.52 -18.58
N GLY A 28 -6.85 0.78 -18.84
CA GLY A 28 -6.23 1.28 -20.08
C GLY A 28 -7.13 1.22 -21.32
N VAL A 29 -8.29 0.57 -21.23
CA VAL A 29 -9.33 0.57 -22.28
C VAL A 29 -10.42 1.58 -21.94
N LEU A 30 -10.89 1.55 -20.70
CA LEU A 30 -11.88 2.49 -20.18
C LEU A 30 -11.20 3.55 -19.33
N SER A 31 -11.71 4.78 -19.42
CA SER A 31 -11.33 5.88 -18.54
C SER A 31 -12.22 5.96 -17.29
N HIS A 32 -13.40 5.35 -17.35
CA HIS A 32 -14.38 5.41 -16.27
C HIS A 32 -15.25 4.17 -16.20
N CYS A 33 -15.54 3.71 -14.98
CA CYS A 33 -16.52 2.63 -14.75
C CYS A 33 -17.88 2.85 -15.41
N ASN A 34 -18.32 4.10 -15.67
CA ASN A 34 -19.60 4.39 -16.34
C ASN A 34 -19.66 3.90 -17.80
N GLN A 35 -18.52 3.55 -18.38
CA GLN A 35 -18.41 2.97 -19.73
C GLN A 35 -18.58 1.44 -19.73
N CYS A 36 -18.63 0.80 -18.55
CA CYS A 36 -18.83 -0.64 -18.41
C CYS A 36 -20.32 -1.04 -18.38
N ARG A 37 -20.62 -2.32 -18.64
CA ARG A 37 -21.98 -2.88 -18.56
C ARG A 37 -22.52 -2.79 -17.14
N PHE A 38 -23.76 -2.30 -16.99
CA PHE A 38 -24.36 -2.00 -15.69
C PHE A 38 -24.29 -3.15 -14.68
N GLU A 39 -24.63 -4.37 -15.10
CA GLU A 39 -24.67 -5.56 -14.24
C GLU A 39 -23.30 -5.94 -13.65
N HIS A 40 -22.19 -5.57 -14.32
CA HIS A 40 -20.84 -5.81 -13.82
C HIS A 40 -20.35 -4.69 -12.89
N ARG A 41 -20.96 -3.50 -12.92
CA ARG A 41 -20.44 -2.32 -12.22
C ARG A 41 -20.59 -2.40 -10.71
N GLU A 42 -21.77 -2.77 -10.21
CA GLU A 42 -22.02 -2.78 -8.75
C GLU A 42 -21.16 -3.82 -8.03
N LEU A 43 -21.06 -5.03 -8.58
CA LEU A 43 -20.22 -6.10 -8.03
C LEU A 43 -18.73 -5.74 -8.09
N CYS A 44 -18.27 -5.20 -9.22
CA CYS A 44 -16.89 -4.75 -9.38
C CYS A 44 -16.55 -3.62 -8.40
N HIS A 45 -17.42 -2.63 -8.26
CA HIS A 45 -17.25 -1.51 -7.35
C HIS A 45 -17.08 -1.97 -5.89
N GLY A 46 -17.99 -2.81 -5.39
CA GLY A 46 -17.93 -3.31 -4.01
C GLY A 46 -16.66 -4.10 -3.72
N ASN A 47 -16.23 -4.95 -4.67
CA ASN A 47 -15.01 -5.73 -4.53
C ASN A 47 -13.75 -4.85 -4.53
N ILE A 48 -13.67 -3.87 -5.44
CA ILE A 48 -12.56 -2.91 -5.50
C ILE A 48 -12.49 -2.10 -4.21
N GLU A 49 -13.63 -1.58 -3.73
CA GLU A 49 -13.69 -0.80 -2.50
C GLU A 49 -13.19 -1.58 -1.29
N GLN A 50 -13.65 -2.83 -1.15
CA GLN A 50 -13.23 -3.68 -0.05
C GLN A 50 -11.73 -3.98 -0.09
N LEU A 51 -11.19 -4.29 -1.27
CA LEU A 51 -9.77 -4.59 -1.43
C LEU A 51 -8.90 -3.37 -1.15
N ILE A 52 -9.24 -2.20 -1.72
CA ILE A 52 -8.51 -0.95 -1.47
C ILE A 52 -8.55 -0.60 0.02
N ARG A 53 -9.72 -0.72 0.67
CA ARG A 53 -9.84 -0.47 2.10
C ARG A 53 -8.94 -1.41 2.92
N ALA A 54 -8.93 -2.70 2.60
CA ALA A 54 -8.08 -3.67 3.28
C ALA A 54 -6.59 -3.34 3.10
N PHE A 55 -6.18 -3.01 1.87
CA PHE A 55 -4.81 -2.63 1.57
C PHE A 55 -4.37 -1.39 2.35
N VAL A 56 -5.20 -0.35 2.38
CA VAL A 56 -4.93 0.87 3.16
C VAL A 56 -4.76 0.55 4.65
N GLU A 57 -5.67 -0.24 5.22
CA GLU A 57 -5.63 -0.60 6.64
C GLU A 57 -4.37 -1.38 7.00
N VAL A 58 -4.02 -2.39 6.20
CA VAL A 58 -2.82 -3.21 6.39
C VAL A 58 -1.57 -2.35 6.28
N THR A 59 -1.48 -1.48 5.27
CA THR A 59 -0.32 -0.61 5.06
C THR A 59 -0.10 0.33 6.23
N LEU A 60 -1.16 1.03 6.69
CA LEU A 60 -1.04 1.95 7.81
C LEU A 60 -0.68 1.22 9.12
N LYS A 61 -1.21 0.02 9.33
CA LYS A 61 -0.87 -0.81 10.48
C LYS A 61 0.59 -1.27 10.42
N HIS A 62 1.06 -1.67 9.25
CA HIS A 62 2.46 -2.06 9.02
C HIS A 62 3.42 -0.91 9.35
N ASN A 63 3.15 0.30 8.83
CA ASN A 63 3.95 1.50 9.12
C ASN A 63 4.08 1.77 10.63
N LEU A 64 2.97 1.58 11.37
CA LEU A 64 2.97 1.72 12.83
C LEU A 64 3.82 0.63 13.51
N VAL A 65 3.69 -0.62 13.07
CA VAL A 65 4.46 -1.75 13.60
C VAL A 65 5.96 -1.52 13.41
N GLU A 66 6.41 -1.13 12.22
CA GLU A 66 7.82 -0.82 11.97
C GLU A 66 8.32 0.33 12.83
N SER A 67 7.50 1.36 13.02
CA SER A 67 7.81 2.47 13.92
C SER A 67 8.05 2.00 15.37
N THR A 68 7.40 0.90 15.80
CA THR A 68 7.67 0.30 17.12
C THR A 68 8.95 -0.53 17.17
N PHE A 69 9.43 -1.02 16.02
CA PHE A 69 10.70 -1.74 15.92
C PHE A 69 11.90 -0.81 15.79
N MET A 70 11.68 0.43 15.35
CA MET A 70 12.71 1.47 15.23
C MET A 70 13.11 2.04 16.61
N GLY A 71 13.73 1.20 17.44
CA GLY A 71 14.27 1.54 18.77
C GLY A 71 15.59 2.32 18.73
N GLU A 72 16.27 2.38 19.88
CA GLU A 72 17.53 3.13 20.05
C GLU A 72 18.70 2.59 19.20
N SER A 73 18.62 1.32 18.79
CA SER A 73 19.59 0.65 17.91
C SER A 73 19.58 1.16 16.47
N VAL A 74 18.46 1.74 16.02
CA VAL A 74 18.30 2.25 14.65
C VAL A 74 18.72 3.71 14.60
N PRO A 75 19.58 4.16 13.67
CA PRO A 75 20.04 5.55 13.62
C PRO A 75 18.90 6.58 13.49
N ASP A 76 18.96 7.67 14.24
CA ASP A 76 17.96 8.75 14.24
C ASP A 76 17.62 9.26 12.82
N ALA A 77 18.65 9.44 11.99
CA ALA A 77 18.48 9.90 10.62
C ALA A 77 17.65 8.92 9.78
N HIS A 78 17.85 7.62 9.97
CA HIS A 78 17.07 6.58 9.30
C HIS A 78 15.62 6.59 9.81
N ARG A 79 15.40 6.62 11.13
CA ARG A 79 14.04 6.67 11.71
C ARG A 79 13.22 7.87 11.20
N ILE A 80 13.85 9.05 11.10
CA ILE A 80 13.20 10.26 10.57
C ILE A 80 12.83 10.08 9.10
N ALA A 81 13.77 9.63 8.27
CA ALA A 81 13.55 9.47 6.84
C ALA A 81 12.51 8.38 6.53
N HIS A 82 12.58 7.24 7.21
CA HIS A 82 11.63 6.13 7.09
C HIS A 82 10.20 6.58 7.43
N ASN A 83 10.03 7.29 8.56
CA ASN A 83 8.73 7.80 8.96
C ASN A 83 8.18 8.89 8.01
N GLN A 84 9.05 9.69 7.41
CA GLN A 84 8.63 10.63 6.36
C GLN A 84 8.13 9.90 5.11
N ALA A 85 8.79 8.81 4.71
CA ALA A 85 8.34 7.97 3.61
C ALA A 85 6.99 7.30 3.92
N HIS A 86 6.78 6.82 5.16
CA HIS A 86 5.47 6.32 5.62
C HIS A 86 4.36 7.36 5.46
N LEU A 87 4.63 8.62 5.81
CA LEU A 87 3.65 9.70 5.69
C LEU A 87 3.33 10.02 4.23
N ALA A 88 4.32 9.99 3.34
CA ALA A 88 4.09 10.19 1.90
C ALA A 88 3.16 9.12 1.32
N ILE A 89 3.43 7.84 1.59
CA ILE A 89 2.57 6.72 1.15
C ILE A 89 1.17 6.85 1.76
N ALA A 90 1.06 7.24 3.03
CA ALA A 90 -0.25 7.43 3.68
C ALA A 90 -1.09 8.53 3.01
N GLU A 91 -0.47 9.62 2.54
CA GLU A 91 -1.19 10.68 1.80
C GLU A 91 -1.59 10.22 0.40
N GLU A 92 -0.78 9.43 -0.31
CA GLU A 92 -1.18 8.81 -1.59
C GLU A 92 -2.41 7.90 -1.41
N LEU A 93 -2.37 7.02 -0.40
CA LEU A 93 -3.49 6.13 -0.06
C LEU A 93 -4.77 6.90 0.28
N LYS A 94 -4.64 8.02 1.01
CA LYS A 94 -5.76 8.89 1.35
C LYS A 94 -6.33 9.57 0.11
N ALA A 95 -5.48 10.04 -0.82
CA ALA A 95 -5.92 10.66 -2.06
C ALA A 95 -6.79 9.70 -2.89
N ILE A 96 -6.37 8.43 -3.02
CA ILE A 96 -7.13 7.37 -3.69
C ILE A 96 -8.51 7.21 -3.06
N ARG A 97 -8.57 7.09 -1.73
CA ARG A 97 -9.85 6.90 -1.02
C ARG A 97 -10.80 8.09 -1.16
N VAL A 98 -10.28 9.32 -1.20
CA VAL A 98 -11.10 10.52 -1.38
C VAL A 98 -11.70 10.54 -2.78
N VAL A 99 -10.88 10.35 -3.82
CA VAL A 99 -11.32 10.34 -5.22
C VAL A 99 -12.33 9.22 -5.45
N PHE A 100 -12.01 8.01 -5.00
CA PHE A 100 -12.89 6.86 -5.23
C PHE A 100 -14.25 7.01 -4.53
N ARG A 101 -14.28 7.58 -3.32
CA ARG A 101 -15.54 7.87 -2.61
C ARG A 101 -16.39 8.93 -3.31
N GLN A 102 -15.77 9.89 -3.99
CA GLN A 102 -16.48 10.98 -4.67
C GLN A 102 -17.06 10.52 -6.02
N ASP A 103 -16.26 9.82 -6.81
CA ASP A 103 -16.57 9.54 -8.22
C ASP A 103 -17.01 8.10 -8.48
N GLY A 104 -16.79 7.18 -7.53
CA GLY A 104 -17.05 5.74 -7.69
C GLY A 104 -16.25 5.10 -8.83
N ASN A 105 -15.22 5.78 -9.33
CA ASN A 105 -14.46 5.33 -10.49
C ASN A 105 -13.35 4.34 -10.08
N GLY A 106 -13.68 3.06 -10.10
CA GLY A 106 -12.74 1.98 -9.77
C GLY A 106 -11.52 1.91 -10.68
N VAL A 107 -11.63 2.33 -11.96
CA VAL A 107 -10.47 2.37 -12.87
C VAL A 107 -9.41 3.34 -12.35
N GLN A 108 -9.81 4.58 -12.08
CA GLN A 108 -8.91 5.61 -11.56
C GLN A 108 -8.36 5.26 -10.18
N ALA A 109 -9.17 4.59 -9.35
CA ALA A 109 -8.70 4.10 -8.06
C ALA A 109 -7.59 3.05 -8.22
N ILE A 110 -7.72 2.11 -9.16
CA ILE A 110 -6.70 1.10 -9.46
C ILE A 110 -5.44 1.75 -10.06
N GLU A 111 -5.57 2.73 -10.95
CA GLU A 111 -4.41 3.48 -11.48
C GLU A 111 -3.62 4.18 -10.36
N GLY A 112 -4.32 4.77 -9.38
CA GLY A 112 -3.68 5.32 -8.19
C GLY A 112 -2.97 4.25 -7.36
N ILE A 113 -3.55 3.05 -7.24
CA ILE A 113 -2.91 1.91 -6.55
C ILE A 113 -1.63 1.47 -7.27
N THR A 114 -1.58 1.47 -8.60
CA THR A 114 -0.35 1.19 -9.35
C THR A 114 0.74 2.22 -9.06
N GLN A 115 0.40 3.48 -8.82
CA GLN A 115 1.38 4.50 -8.39
C GLN A 115 1.88 4.20 -6.98
N VAL A 116 0.99 3.90 -6.04
CA VAL A 116 1.36 3.51 -4.66
C VAL A 116 2.25 2.28 -4.65
N ARG A 117 2.00 1.30 -5.54
CA ARG A 117 2.86 0.12 -5.70
C ARG A 117 4.31 0.52 -5.99
N ALA A 118 4.53 1.49 -6.88
CA ALA A 118 5.88 1.97 -7.17
C ALA A 118 6.52 2.63 -5.94
N SER A 119 5.79 3.50 -5.23
CA SER A 119 6.26 4.15 -4.00
C SER A 119 6.60 3.12 -2.90
N LEU A 120 5.77 2.09 -2.75
CA LEU A 120 5.95 1.03 -1.77
C LEU A 120 7.17 0.15 -2.08
N PHE A 121 7.38 -0.22 -3.35
CA PHE A 121 8.56 -1.02 -3.73
C PHE A 121 9.86 -0.22 -3.59
N ALA A 122 9.83 1.08 -3.88
CA ALA A 122 10.97 1.95 -3.60
C ALA A 122 11.23 2.01 -2.08
N HIS A 123 10.17 2.15 -1.28
CA HIS A 123 10.27 2.15 0.18
C HIS A 123 10.92 0.88 0.74
N PHE A 124 10.52 -0.29 0.23
CA PHE A 124 11.10 -1.58 0.61
C PHE A 124 12.62 -1.64 0.37
N GLN A 125 13.06 -1.07 -0.75
CA GLN A 125 14.46 -1.08 -1.16
C GLN A 125 15.31 -0.07 -0.39
N ASP A 126 14.77 1.14 -0.22
CA ASP A 126 15.52 2.29 0.30
C ASP A 126 15.53 2.34 1.82
N TYR A 127 14.47 1.86 2.48
CA TYR A 127 14.28 1.95 3.92
C TYR A 127 14.22 0.58 4.59
N ASP A 128 13.26 -0.28 4.24
CA ASP A 128 13.00 -1.52 4.99
C ASP A 128 14.18 -2.48 4.96
N ARG A 129 14.88 -2.58 3.83
CA ARG A 129 16.10 -3.40 3.74
C ARG A 129 17.15 -2.96 4.75
N GLN A 130 17.35 -1.65 4.92
CA GLN A 130 18.31 -1.13 5.90
C GLN A 130 17.79 -1.32 7.33
N LEU A 131 16.49 -1.15 7.56
CA LEU A 131 15.86 -1.44 8.85
C LEU A 131 16.11 -2.90 9.27
N GLU A 132 15.91 -3.86 8.36
CA GLU A 132 16.21 -5.27 8.63
C GLU A 132 17.68 -5.49 9.04
N GLU A 133 18.63 -4.82 8.39
CA GLU A 133 20.05 -4.90 8.74
C GLU A 133 20.32 -4.40 10.17
N TYR A 134 19.72 -3.28 10.57
CA TYR A 134 19.85 -2.77 11.94
C TYR A 134 19.24 -3.73 12.97
N LEU A 135 18.07 -4.29 12.68
CA LEU A 135 17.37 -5.23 13.56
C LEU A 135 18.12 -6.57 13.70
N LEU A 136 18.85 -7.00 12.66
CA LEU A 136 19.72 -8.17 12.75
C LEU A 136 20.89 -7.96 13.70
N VAL A 137 21.49 -6.76 13.68
CA VAL A 137 22.61 -6.42 14.56
C VAL A 137 22.15 -6.33 16.02
N GLU A 138 20.97 -5.76 16.29
CA GLU A 138 20.43 -5.69 17.65
C GLU A 138 20.10 -7.07 18.24
N ALA A 139 19.67 -8.02 17.39
CA ALA A 139 19.30 -9.37 17.82
C ALA A 139 20.52 -10.30 18.01
N ALA A 140 21.72 -9.86 17.65
CA ALA A 140 22.98 -10.62 17.74
C ALA A 140 23.74 -10.35 19.04
#